data_AF-A0AAV5LYC7-F1
#
_entry.id   AF-A0AAV5LYC7-F1
#
_cell.length_a   1.000
_cell.length_b   1.000
_cell.length_c   1.000
_cell.angle_alpha   90.00
_cell.angle_beta   90.00
_cell.angle_gamma   90.00
#
_symmetry.space_group_name_H-M   'P 1'
#
loop_
_entity.id
_entity.type
_entity.pdbx_description
1 polymer ?
#
loop_
_entity_poly.entity_id
_entity_poly.type
_entity_poly.pdbx_seq_one_letter_code
_entity_poly.pdbx_strand_id
1 'polypeptide(L)'
;MLANLARWEPRHGRFRLFYPWKQHLKIGGLARECASLIEAMNPYVDSDFQQSPEFQSKIQESCKKMSAESSKALRELATAIKTMTGPSSASPYLENSKSAMNHLKTALKDFSLESTDLLAILQAATVASILVEIIKCMEKISKAVRELSKLARFKNAEPTVSCKKLHQLFINPSFEGDDTLS
;
A
#
# COMPACT_ATOMS: atom_id res chain seq x y z
N MET A 1 10.16 -21.39 -5.53
CA MET A 1 11.00 -21.67 -6.71
C MET A 1 10.11 -21.85 -7.94
N LEU A 2 9.52 -20.78 -8.48
CA LEU A 2 8.67 -20.79 -9.69
C LEU A 2 8.84 -19.53 -10.57
N ALA A 3 9.47 -18.45 -10.07
CA ALA A 3 9.57 -17.19 -10.81
C ALA A 3 10.50 -17.23 -12.03
N ASN A 4 11.36 -18.25 -12.16
CA ASN A 4 12.16 -18.43 -13.38
C ASN A 4 11.30 -18.85 -14.57
N LEU A 5 10.15 -19.51 -14.35
CA LEU A 5 9.25 -19.93 -15.43
C LEU A 5 8.40 -18.75 -15.92
N ALA A 6 7.92 -17.90 -15.02
CA ALA A 6 7.12 -16.71 -15.38
C ALA A 6 7.87 -15.71 -16.28
N ARG A 7 9.21 -15.73 -16.28
CA ARG A 7 10.04 -14.87 -17.17
C ARG A 7 9.85 -15.20 -18.65
N TRP A 8 9.48 -16.45 -18.96
CA TRP A 8 9.30 -16.93 -20.33
C TRP A 8 7.86 -16.82 -20.83
N GLU A 9 6.93 -16.32 -20.01
CA GLU A 9 5.54 -16.17 -20.43
C GLU A 9 5.44 -15.21 -21.63
N PRO A 10 4.83 -15.64 -22.74
CA PRO A 10 4.50 -14.73 -23.83
C PRO A 10 3.64 -13.59 -23.30
N ARG A 11 3.68 -12.47 -24.02
CA ARG A 11 2.97 -11.25 -23.64
C ARG A 11 1.47 -11.55 -23.46
N HIS A 12 0.95 -11.46 -22.23
CA HIS A 12 -0.46 -11.72 -21.92
C HIS A 12 -1.07 -10.59 -21.08
N GLY A 13 -2.31 -10.24 -21.43
CA GLY A 13 -3.09 -9.21 -20.73
C GLY A 13 -2.32 -7.90 -20.54
N ARG A 14 -2.19 -7.49 -19.27
CA ARG A 14 -1.53 -6.23 -18.87
C ARG A 14 -0.01 -6.39 -18.67
N PHE A 15 0.49 -7.62 -18.66
CA PHE A 15 1.90 -7.94 -18.41
C PHE A 15 2.67 -7.94 -19.72
N ARG A 16 3.75 -7.14 -19.78
CA ARG A 16 4.62 -7.05 -20.96
C ARG A 16 5.62 -8.22 -20.98
N LEU A 17 6.19 -8.51 -22.15
CA LEU A 17 7.37 -9.36 -22.25
C LEU A 17 8.48 -8.81 -21.33
N PHE A 18 9.21 -9.68 -20.63
CA PHE A 18 10.23 -9.30 -19.62
C PHE A 18 9.70 -8.49 -18.42
N TYR A 19 8.51 -8.83 -17.94
CA TYR A 19 7.95 -8.22 -16.73
C TYR A 19 8.85 -8.43 -15.49
N PRO A 20 8.97 -7.46 -14.56
CA PRO A 20 9.88 -7.51 -13.41
C PRO A 20 9.38 -8.44 -12.28
N TRP A 21 9.27 -9.75 -12.57
CA TRP A 21 8.78 -10.78 -11.65
C TRP A 21 9.55 -10.90 -10.32
N LYS A 22 10.85 -10.56 -10.33
CA LYS A 22 11.66 -10.51 -9.10
C LYS A 22 11.07 -9.57 -8.06
N GLN A 23 10.49 -8.46 -8.50
CA GLN A 23 9.89 -7.48 -7.60
C GLN A 23 8.55 -7.96 -7.04
N HIS A 24 7.77 -8.71 -7.80
CA HIS A 24 6.56 -9.39 -7.31
C HIS A 24 6.86 -10.40 -6.22
N LEU A 25 7.91 -11.20 -6.40
CA LEU A 25 8.36 -12.12 -5.36
C LEU A 25 8.78 -11.40 -4.08
N LYS A 26 9.52 -10.29 -4.22
CA LYS A 26 9.93 -9.46 -3.08
C LYS A 26 8.72 -8.93 -2.31
N ILE A 27 7.74 -8.38 -3.03
CA ILE A 27 6.48 -7.91 -2.44
C ILE A 27 5.75 -9.06 -1.73
N GLY A 28 5.63 -10.23 -2.37
CA GLY A 28 4.98 -11.40 -1.78
C GLY A 28 5.71 -11.95 -0.55
N GLY A 29 7.04 -11.87 -0.51
CA GLY A 29 7.83 -12.21 0.69
C GLY A 29 7.52 -11.28 1.86
N LEU A 30 7.58 -9.97 1.61
CA LEU A 30 7.25 -8.94 2.60
C LEU A 30 5.79 -9.04 3.07
N ALA A 31 4.85 -9.35 2.17
CA ALA A 31 3.45 -9.54 2.54
C ALA A 31 3.24 -10.70 3.52
N ARG A 32 4.00 -11.80 3.37
CA ARG A 32 3.98 -12.91 4.32
C ARG A 32 4.58 -12.52 5.67
N GLU A 33 5.70 -11.80 5.68
CA GLU A 33 6.30 -11.23 6.90
C GLU A 33 5.28 -10.37 7.66
N CYS A 34 4.59 -9.46 6.96
CA CYS A 34 3.51 -8.65 7.52
C CYS A 34 2.37 -9.50 8.08
N ALA A 35 1.94 -10.55 7.36
CA ALA A 35 0.86 -11.43 7.81
C ALA A 35 1.23 -12.16 9.12
N SER A 36 2.47 -12.67 9.23
CA SER A 36 2.96 -13.31 10.46
C SER A 36 3.00 -12.34 11.64
N LEU A 37 3.34 -11.06 11.42
CA LEU A 37 3.29 -10.05 12.47
C LEU A 37 1.85 -9.77 12.94
N ILE A 38 0.89 -9.72 12.02
CA ILE A 38 -0.52 -9.54 12.36
C ILE A 38 -1.05 -10.76 13.14
N GLU A 39 -0.69 -11.96 12.73
CA GLU A 39 -1.07 -13.20 13.41
C GLU A 39 -0.49 -13.26 14.84
N ALA A 40 0.76 -12.84 15.02
CA ALA A 40 1.38 -12.72 16.34
C ALA A 40 0.71 -11.68 17.25
N MET A 41 0.04 -10.68 16.66
CA MET A 41 -0.70 -9.67 17.42
C MET A 41 -2.08 -10.17 17.89
N ASN A 42 -2.68 -11.13 17.18
CA ASN A 42 -4.05 -11.57 17.40
C ASN A 42 -4.38 -11.99 18.85
N PRO A 43 -3.51 -12.74 19.57
CA PRO A 43 -3.78 -13.15 20.95
C PRO A 43 -3.97 -11.97 21.92
N TYR A 44 -3.39 -10.82 21.61
CA TYR A 44 -3.46 -9.62 22.44
C TYR A 44 -4.69 -8.75 22.13
N VAL A 45 -5.34 -8.98 20.99
CA VAL A 45 -6.57 -8.24 20.62
C VAL A 45 -7.79 -8.83 21.34
N ASP A 46 -7.80 -10.15 21.53
CA ASP A 46 -8.88 -10.91 22.16
C ASP A 46 -8.74 -11.01 23.69
N SER A 47 -7.54 -10.75 24.22
CA SER A 47 -7.36 -10.63 25.66
C SER A 47 -7.99 -9.32 26.12
N ASP A 48 -9.04 -9.41 26.94
CA ASP A 48 -9.53 -8.28 27.73
C ASP A 48 -8.35 -7.73 28.52
N PHE A 49 -7.73 -6.68 28.00
CA PHE A 49 -6.93 -5.79 28.80
C PHE A 49 -7.89 -5.36 29.91
N GLN A 50 -7.65 -5.78 31.13
CA GLN A 50 -8.52 -5.52 32.25
C GLN A 50 -7.67 -4.80 33.28
N GLN A 51 -7.44 -3.50 33.08
CA GLN A 51 -7.11 -2.51 34.11
C GLN A 51 -6.74 -1.14 33.50
N SER A 52 -7.33 -0.09 34.08
CA SER A 52 -7.41 1.33 33.67
C SER A 52 -8.22 1.65 32.40
N PRO A 53 -9.51 2.02 32.52
CA PRO A 53 -10.40 2.28 31.38
C PRO A 53 -10.01 3.52 30.55
N GLU A 54 -9.44 4.56 31.17
CA GLU A 54 -9.01 5.77 30.45
C GLU A 54 -7.77 5.52 29.59
N PHE A 55 -6.80 4.77 30.14
CA PHE A 55 -5.56 4.46 29.43
C PHE A 55 -5.78 3.45 28.30
N GLN A 56 -6.60 2.43 28.56
CA GLN A 56 -7.04 1.51 27.52
C GLN A 56 -7.73 2.24 26.39
N SER A 57 -8.61 3.18 26.68
CA SER A 57 -9.31 3.93 25.65
C SER A 57 -8.32 4.63 24.72
N LYS A 58 -7.26 5.27 25.25
CA LYS A 58 -6.26 6.01 24.47
C LYS A 58 -5.32 5.11 23.66
N ILE A 59 -4.84 4.00 24.26
CA ILE A 59 -4.05 2.99 23.53
C ILE A 59 -4.89 2.32 22.47
N GLN A 60 -6.08 1.85 22.83
CA GLN A 60 -6.97 1.10 21.94
C GLN A 60 -7.42 1.98 20.78
N GLU A 61 -7.73 3.25 21.01
CA GLU A 61 -8.04 4.21 19.95
C GLU A 61 -6.85 4.36 18.99
N SER A 62 -5.63 4.54 19.52
CA SER A 62 -4.42 4.67 18.71
C SER A 62 -4.13 3.39 17.90
N CYS A 63 -4.28 2.21 18.51
CA CYS A 63 -4.13 0.91 17.86
C CYS A 63 -5.20 0.69 16.78
N LYS A 64 -6.48 0.97 17.06
CA LYS A 64 -7.58 0.87 16.09
C LYS A 64 -7.32 1.78 14.89
N LYS A 65 -6.96 3.04 15.15
CA LYS A 65 -6.65 4.02 14.10
C LYS A 65 -5.48 3.54 13.25
N MET A 66 -4.40 3.10 13.87
CA MET A 66 -3.23 2.60 13.18
C MET A 66 -3.52 1.37 12.33
N SER A 67 -4.26 0.38 12.86
CA SER A 67 -4.67 -0.81 12.11
C SER A 67 -5.57 -0.46 10.93
N ALA A 68 -6.50 0.49 11.11
CA ALA A 68 -7.39 0.95 10.05
C ALA A 68 -6.63 1.67 8.92
N GLU A 69 -5.75 2.61 9.25
CA GLU A 69 -4.93 3.32 8.27
C GLU A 69 -3.95 2.37 7.57
N SER A 70 -3.40 1.40 8.31
CA SER A 70 -2.52 0.36 7.76
C SER A 70 -3.23 -0.53 6.75
N SER A 71 -4.46 -0.94 7.07
CA SER A 71 -5.30 -1.73 6.18
C SER A 71 -5.67 -0.97 4.90
N LYS A 72 -5.96 0.34 5.01
CA LYS A 72 -6.22 1.21 3.85
C LYS A 72 -4.98 1.33 2.97
N ALA A 73 -3.81 1.62 3.56
CA ALA A 73 -2.56 1.70 2.82
C ALA A 73 -2.23 0.40 2.05
N LEU A 74 -2.35 -0.76 2.70
CA LEU A 74 -2.12 -2.05 2.05
C LEU A 74 -3.13 -2.31 0.91
N ARG A 75 -4.40 -1.93 1.11
CA ARG A 75 -5.44 -2.04 0.08
C ARG A 75 -5.15 -1.17 -1.14
N GLU A 76 -4.71 0.07 -0.93
CA GLU A 76 -4.31 0.98 -2.00
C GLU A 76 -3.09 0.45 -2.76
N LEU A 77 -2.08 -0.06 -2.06
CA LEU A 77 -0.91 -0.69 -2.69
C LEU A 77 -1.30 -1.93 -3.50
N ALA A 78 -2.16 -2.80 -2.97
CA ALA A 78 -2.66 -3.97 -3.67
C ALA A 78 -3.48 -3.59 -4.92
N THR A 79 -4.31 -2.55 -4.79
CA THR A 79 -5.09 -2.01 -5.90
C THR A 79 -4.16 -1.47 -6.99
N ALA A 80 -3.17 -0.65 -6.63
CA ALA A 80 -2.17 -0.11 -7.55
C ALA A 80 -1.43 -1.21 -8.33
N ILE A 81 -1.06 -2.32 -7.68
CA ILE A 81 -0.45 -3.47 -8.35
C ILE A 81 -1.45 -4.12 -9.33
N LYS A 82 -2.69 -4.37 -8.89
CA LYS A 82 -3.75 -5.03 -9.69
C LYS A 82 -4.14 -4.21 -10.92
N THR A 83 -4.23 -2.89 -10.77
CA THR A 83 -4.60 -1.96 -11.85
C THR A 83 -3.41 -1.49 -12.67
N MET A 84 -2.17 -1.76 -12.22
CA MET A 84 -0.94 -1.21 -12.78
C MET A 84 -0.95 0.33 -12.83
N THR A 85 -1.41 0.94 -11.75
CA THR A 85 -1.46 2.40 -11.57
C THR A 85 -0.47 2.84 -10.49
N GLY A 86 -0.06 4.11 -10.53
CA GLY A 86 0.86 4.67 -9.53
C GLY A 86 0.38 4.46 -8.08
N PRO A 87 1.27 4.14 -7.12
CA PRO A 87 0.91 3.88 -5.72
C PRO A 87 0.76 5.14 -4.87
N SER A 88 0.54 6.31 -5.49
CA SER A 88 0.49 7.61 -4.80
C SER A 88 -0.67 7.74 -3.81
N SER A 89 -1.78 7.03 -4.03
CA SER A 89 -2.93 7.03 -3.11
C SER A 89 -2.64 6.37 -1.76
N ALA A 90 -1.58 5.57 -1.64
CA ALA A 90 -1.21 4.89 -0.39
C ALA A 90 -0.38 5.76 0.58
N SER A 91 0.24 6.85 0.10
CA SER A 91 1.09 7.70 0.94
C SER A 91 0.37 8.38 2.11
N PRO A 92 -0.83 8.99 1.97
CA PRO A 92 -1.48 9.64 3.11
C PRO A 92 -1.81 8.65 4.23
N TYR A 93 -2.27 7.44 3.89
CA TYR A 93 -2.58 6.39 4.85
C TYR A 93 -1.34 5.88 5.60
N LEU A 94 -0.19 5.79 4.92
CA LEU A 94 1.08 5.41 5.54
C LEU A 94 1.56 6.48 6.52
N GLU A 95 1.48 7.75 6.15
CA GLU A 95 1.86 8.86 7.04
C GLU A 95 0.90 9.02 8.23
N ASN A 96 -0.40 8.81 8.02
CA ASN A 96 -1.38 8.78 9.11
C ASN A 96 -1.09 7.64 10.10
N SER A 97 -0.73 6.45 9.61
CA SER A 97 -0.34 5.31 10.44
C SER A 97 0.90 5.62 11.29
N LYS A 98 1.92 6.29 10.71
CA LYS A 98 3.11 6.76 11.45
C LYS A 98 2.78 7.81 12.51
N SER A 99 1.88 8.74 12.19
CA SER A 99 1.44 9.75 13.16
C SER A 99 0.75 9.06 14.35
N ALA A 100 -0.17 8.13 14.09
CA ALA A 100 -0.81 7.33 15.13
C ALA A 100 0.19 6.51 15.96
N MET A 101 1.25 5.99 15.34
CA MET A 101 2.35 5.33 16.05
C MET A 101 3.08 6.24 17.03
N ASN A 102 3.38 7.47 16.61
CA ASN A 102 4.03 8.43 17.49
C ASN A 102 3.17 8.77 18.71
N HIS A 103 1.85 8.90 18.51
CA HIS A 103 0.89 9.05 19.62
C HIS A 103 0.89 7.85 20.56
N LEU A 104 0.87 6.63 20.02
CA LEU A 104 0.93 5.39 20.82
C LEU A 104 2.22 5.32 21.64
N LYS A 105 3.37 5.66 21.03
CA LYS A 105 4.68 5.65 21.71
C LYS A 105 4.73 6.63 22.88
N THR A 106 4.13 7.81 22.74
CA THR A 106 4.04 8.78 23.83
C THR A 106 3.13 8.25 24.94
N ALA A 107 1.93 7.77 24.59
CA ALA A 107 0.99 7.22 25.58
C ALA A 107 1.60 6.05 26.39
N LEU A 108 2.36 5.16 25.76
CA LEU A 108 3.05 4.06 26.45
C LEU A 108 4.12 4.53 27.42
N LYS A 109 4.86 5.60 27.08
CA LYS A 109 5.87 6.17 27.98
C LYS A 109 5.21 6.77 29.22
N ASP A 110 4.12 7.50 29.02
CA ASP A 110 3.36 8.11 30.11
C ASP A 110 2.84 7.01 31.06
N PHE A 111 2.28 5.93 30.50
CA PHE A 111 1.81 4.79 31.30
C PHE A 111 2.89 4.01 32.03
N SER A 112 4.05 3.80 31.39
CA SER A 112 5.17 3.15 32.05
C SER A 112 5.69 3.95 33.25
N LEU A 113 5.41 5.25 33.33
CA LEU A 113 5.79 6.11 34.45
C LEU A 113 4.75 6.08 35.58
N GLU A 114 3.46 5.94 35.23
CA GLU A 114 2.34 6.03 36.18
C GLU A 114 1.88 4.67 36.73
N SER A 115 2.12 3.57 36.00
CA SER A 115 1.65 2.22 36.38
C SER A 115 2.73 1.39 37.08
N THR A 116 2.31 0.60 38.06
CA THR A 116 3.16 -0.39 38.76
C THR A 116 2.89 -1.82 38.29
N ASP A 117 1.89 -2.02 37.44
CA ASP A 117 1.54 -3.33 36.87
C ASP A 117 2.48 -3.68 35.70
N LEU A 118 3.53 -4.42 36.04
CA LEU A 118 4.51 -4.91 35.09
C LEU A 118 3.89 -5.77 33.98
N LEU A 119 2.82 -6.51 34.24
CA LEU A 119 2.19 -7.37 33.24
C LEU A 119 1.46 -6.53 32.19
N ALA A 120 0.69 -5.53 32.61
CA ALA A 120 0.03 -4.60 31.69
C ALA A 120 1.04 -3.78 30.88
N ILE A 121 2.13 -3.32 31.50
CA ILE A 121 3.23 -2.62 30.79
C ILE A 121 3.83 -3.55 29.72
N LEU A 122 4.12 -4.80 30.08
CA LEU A 122 4.73 -5.77 29.17
C LEU A 122 3.82 -6.09 27.98
N GLN A 123 2.52 -6.32 28.23
CA GLN A 123 1.55 -6.57 27.16
C GLN A 123 1.38 -5.37 26.24
N ALA A 124 1.21 -4.17 26.80
CA ALA A 124 1.05 -2.94 26.03
C ALA A 124 2.31 -2.63 25.19
N ALA A 125 3.51 -2.82 25.76
CA ALA A 125 4.77 -2.68 25.06
C ALA A 125 4.93 -3.73 23.92
N THR A 126 4.49 -4.97 24.15
CA THR A 126 4.52 -6.04 23.15
C THR A 126 3.62 -5.71 21.95
N VAL A 127 2.37 -5.33 22.20
CA VAL A 127 1.42 -4.92 21.16
C VAL A 127 1.97 -3.76 20.35
N ALA A 128 2.52 -2.74 21.03
CA ALA A 128 3.12 -1.60 20.37
C ALA A 128 4.33 -1.98 19.52
N SER A 129 5.21 -2.86 20.03
CA SER A 129 6.37 -3.34 19.29
C SER A 129 5.97 -4.08 18.02
N ILE A 130 4.95 -4.95 18.08
CA ILE A 130 4.43 -5.66 16.91
C ILE A 130 3.87 -4.68 15.88
N LEU A 131 3.10 -3.68 16.33
CA LEU A 131 2.55 -2.65 15.45
C LEU A 131 3.66 -1.81 14.78
N VAL A 132 4.77 -1.54 15.48
CA VAL A 132 5.96 -0.89 14.90
C VAL A 132 6.55 -1.73 13.78
N GLU A 133 6.69 -3.03 13.98
CA GLU A 133 7.17 -3.93 12.94
C GLU A 133 6.21 -4.01 11.74
N ILE A 134 4.89 -3.95 11.97
CA ILE A 134 3.90 -3.89 10.88
C ILE A 134 4.09 -2.64 10.02
N ILE A 135 4.25 -1.45 10.63
CA ILE A 135 4.51 -0.22 9.88
C ILE A 135 5.81 -0.33 9.07
N LYS A 136 6.90 -0.81 9.68
CA LYS A 136 8.17 -1.02 8.96
C LYS A 136 7.99 -1.97 7.78
N CYS A 137 7.25 -3.07 7.97
CA CYS A 137 6.95 -4.01 6.90
C CYS A 137 6.17 -3.34 5.76
N MET A 138 5.16 -2.52 6.09
CA MET A 138 4.43 -1.74 5.09
C MET A 138 5.31 -0.75 4.33
N GLU A 139 6.26 -0.08 4.98
CA GLU A 139 7.21 0.80 4.31
C GLU A 139 8.07 0.05 3.30
N LYS A 140 8.56 -1.15 3.69
CA LYS A 140 9.28 -2.05 2.78
C LYS A 140 8.41 -2.42 1.58
N ILE A 141 7.14 -2.77 1.79
CA ILE A 141 6.17 -3.09 0.72
C ILE A 141 5.96 -1.86 -0.17
N SER A 142 5.67 -0.69 0.39
CA SER A 142 5.46 0.56 -0.34
C SER A 142 6.67 0.92 -1.21
N LYS A 143 7.89 0.78 -0.67
CA LYS A 143 9.13 0.97 -1.44
C LYS A 143 9.22 -0.05 -2.57
N ALA A 144 8.95 -1.32 -2.30
CA ALA A 144 9.00 -2.37 -3.31
C ALA A 144 7.95 -2.17 -4.43
N VAL A 145 6.75 -1.70 -4.10
CA VAL A 145 5.69 -1.37 -5.07
C VAL A 145 6.06 -0.13 -5.89
N ARG A 146 6.69 0.89 -5.29
CA ARG A 146 7.22 2.04 -6.03
C ARG A 146 8.31 1.63 -7.02
N GLU A 147 9.23 0.77 -6.62
CA GLU A 147 10.25 0.17 -7.51
C GLU A 147 9.59 -0.61 -8.66
N LEU A 148 8.59 -1.46 -8.35
CA LEU A 148 7.83 -2.22 -9.35
C LEU A 148 7.15 -1.29 -10.35
N SER A 149 6.47 -0.26 -9.86
CA SER A 149 5.74 0.72 -10.67
C SER A 149 6.65 1.40 -11.70
N LYS A 150 7.86 1.80 -11.28
CA LYS A 150 8.87 2.38 -12.19
C LYS A 150 9.34 1.38 -13.25
N LEU A 151 9.70 0.16 -12.85
CA LEU A 151 10.21 -0.87 -13.76
C LEU A 151 9.14 -1.35 -14.75
N ALA A 152 7.91 -1.51 -14.29
CA ALA A 152 6.78 -1.98 -15.09
C ALA A 152 6.05 -0.86 -15.86
N ARG A 153 6.49 0.41 -15.69
CA ARG A 153 5.89 1.60 -16.30
C ARG A 153 4.38 1.68 -16.03
N PHE A 154 4.01 1.60 -14.76
CA PHE A 154 2.61 1.80 -14.34
C PHE A 154 2.11 3.15 -14.81
N LYS A 155 0.83 3.23 -15.15
CA LYS A 155 0.21 4.49 -15.57
C LYS A 155 0.04 5.37 -14.33
N ASN A 156 0.48 6.62 -14.42
CA ASN A 156 0.08 7.61 -13.41
C ASN A 156 -1.44 7.82 -13.55
N ALA A 157 -2.16 7.81 -12.43
CA ALA A 157 -3.57 8.18 -12.43
C ALA A 157 -3.65 9.71 -12.59
N GLU A 158 -3.54 10.20 -13.82
CA GLU A 158 -4.00 11.55 -14.14
C GLU A 158 -5.47 11.52 -14.57
N PRO A 159 -6.27 12.57 -14.26
CA PRO A 159 -7.60 12.73 -14.80
C PRO A 159 -7.47 12.91 -16.32
N THR A 160 -7.89 11.87 -17.05
CA THR A 160 -7.82 11.80 -18.50
C THR A 160 -8.46 13.02 -19.17
N VAL A 161 -7.65 13.97 -19.68
CA VAL A 161 -8.11 14.82 -20.80
C VAL A 161 -8.00 13.96 -22.05
N SER A 162 -9.15 13.45 -22.48
CA SER A 162 -9.33 12.60 -23.65
C SER A 162 -8.83 13.27 -24.93
N CYS A 163 -7.69 12.82 -25.47
CA CYS A 163 -7.29 13.14 -26.84
C CYS A 163 -8.10 12.28 -27.83
N LYS A 164 -9.35 12.70 -28.09
CA LYS A 164 -10.12 12.25 -29.25
C LYS A 164 -9.88 13.23 -30.39
N LYS A 165 -8.90 12.98 -31.25
CA LYS A 165 -8.87 13.41 -32.66
C LYS A 165 -7.62 12.87 -33.37
N LEU A 166 -7.64 11.57 -33.70
CA LEU A 166 -6.78 11.00 -34.74
C LEU A 166 -7.60 10.12 -35.69
N HIS A 167 -8.79 10.58 -36.07
CA HIS A 167 -9.61 9.94 -37.11
C HIS A 167 -10.13 10.94 -38.16
N GLN A 168 -9.49 12.09 -38.31
CA GLN A 168 -9.88 13.07 -39.33
C GLN A 168 -8.71 13.48 -40.22
N LEU A 169 -7.92 12.49 -40.64
CA LEU A 169 -6.87 12.69 -41.66
C LEU A 169 -7.07 11.82 -42.92
N PHE A 170 -8.18 11.10 -43.06
CA PHE A 170 -8.35 10.13 -44.17
C PHE A 170 -9.58 10.34 -45.07
N ILE A 171 -10.30 11.45 -44.97
CA ILE A 171 -11.31 11.78 -46.00
C ILE A 171 -11.27 13.28 -46.27
N ASN A 172 -10.63 13.65 -47.37
CA ASN A 172 -11.10 14.67 -48.31
C ASN A 172 -10.35 14.46 -49.63
N PRO A 173 -11.01 13.94 -50.67
CA PRO A 173 -10.47 14.02 -52.02
C PRO A 173 -10.69 15.45 -52.52
N SER A 174 -9.59 16.14 -52.81
CA SER A 174 -9.56 17.35 -53.62
C SER A 174 -10.00 16.99 -55.05
N PHE A 175 -11.12 17.54 -55.49
CA PHE A 175 -11.46 17.63 -56.91
C PHE A 175 -11.26 19.09 -57.31
N GLU A 176 -10.22 19.34 -58.11
CA GLU A 176 -9.99 20.61 -58.78
C GLU A 176 -11.13 20.85 -59.77
N GLY A 177 -11.67 22.07 -59.75
CA GLY A 177 -12.46 22.59 -60.85
C GLY A 177 -11.55 23.46 -61.69
N ASP A 178 -11.37 23.10 -62.95
CA ASP A 178 -11.12 24.06 -64.02
C ASP A 178 -11.74 23.51 -65.31
N ASP A 179 -12.46 24.37 -66.01
CA ASP A 179 -12.72 24.30 -67.46
C ASP A 179 -13.58 25.53 -67.82
N THR A 180 -12.89 26.61 -68.14
CA THR A 180 -13.43 27.78 -68.83
C THR A 180 -13.59 27.56 -70.35
N LEU A 181 -14.71 28.08 -70.88
CA LEU A 181 -14.93 28.63 -72.24
C LEU A 181 -15.00 27.68 -73.46
N SER A 182 -16.21 27.50 -73.99
CA SER A 182 -16.66 28.05 -75.29
C SER A 182 -18.17 27.96 -75.44
#